data_AF-A0A8T5QDA3-F1
#
_entry.id   AF-A0A8T5QDA3-F1
#
_cell.length_a   1.000
_cell.length_b   1.000
_cell.length_c   1.000
_cell.angle_alpha   90.00
_cell.angle_beta   90.00
_cell.angle_gamma   90.00
#
_symmetry.space_group_name_H-M   'P 1'
#
loop_
_entity.id
_entity.type
_entity.pdbx_description
1 polymer ?
#
loop_
_entity_poly.entity_id
_entity_poly.type
_entity_poly.pdbx_seq_one_letter_code
_entity_poly.pdbx_strand_id
1 'polypeptide(L)'
;MIKFILIFLADLEKRVKKEKPEEQPQEALIETKFEDLKKEIEPYRKGMPESPSLVARAKAAVANAANVARNAYDNTVGYAIAKGQNWKTRRHFSKDPESEDKIVYLMHGLMQNEGSQRKFGKQLRKEGFQPYHLKGNHHLSRKESAEEAFEQIEDFQRDTKLKNPSKRHDYFSGHSSGADVGIYMAGDKRIKEYGITKVQARAPAPYGIKAKRIGQKILAPLADKDDVSKSAGKRNAVELAAREPTVTVDVIAGRYDGLVPPSDAAYQHATHHYVIDHPDSTHFGTSGVNKDMNNVFIDHLKGEVGEKKKKEYKKAA
;
A
#
# COMPACT_ATOMS: atom_id res chain seq x y z
N MET A 1 -36.45 -13.36 -43.98
CA MET A 1 -36.03 -12.90 -42.64
C MET A 1 -35.29 -13.98 -41.84
N ILE A 2 -35.84 -15.20 -41.70
CA ILE A 2 -35.22 -16.28 -40.91
C ILE A 2 -33.82 -16.73 -41.42
N LYS A 3 -33.60 -16.78 -42.75
CA LYS A 3 -32.29 -17.10 -43.32
C LYS A 3 -31.19 -16.07 -43.01
N PHE A 4 -31.53 -14.79 -42.84
CA PHE A 4 -30.56 -13.74 -42.48
C PHE A 4 -30.13 -13.83 -41.01
N ILE A 5 -31.05 -14.23 -40.12
CA ILE A 5 -30.77 -14.42 -38.69
C ILE A 5 -29.83 -15.62 -38.48
N LEU A 6 -30.02 -16.71 -39.23
CA LEU A 6 -29.17 -17.89 -39.14
C LEU A 6 -27.73 -17.64 -39.66
N ILE A 7 -27.56 -16.83 -40.71
CA ILE A 7 -26.24 -16.44 -41.20
C ILE A 7 -25.54 -15.50 -40.21
N PHE A 8 -26.28 -14.59 -39.59
CA PHE A 8 -25.74 -13.69 -38.56
C PHE A 8 -25.33 -14.44 -37.28
N LEU A 9 -26.11 -15.44 -36.86
CA LEU A 9 -25.77 -16.31 -35.73
C LEU A 9 -24.57 -17.22 -36.03
N ALA A 10 -24.44 -17.72 -37.25
CA ALA A 10 -23.27 -18.51 -37.68
C ALA A 10 -21.99 -17.66 -37.78
N ASP A 11 -22.10 -16.39 -38.19
CA ASP A 11 -20.95 -15.45 -38.19
C ASP A 11 -20.59 -15.01 -36.76
N LEU A 12 -21.57 -14.89 -35.85
CA LEU A 12 -21.34 -14.69 -34.43
C LEU A 12 -20.68 -15.90 -33.77
N GLU A 13 -21.11 -17.13 -34.07
CA GLU A 13 -20.45 -18.35 -33.59
C GLU A 13 -19.02 -18.49 -34.13
N LYS A 14 -18.77 -18.09 -35.39
CA LYS A 14 -17.41 -18.04 -35.94
C LYS A 14 -16.55 -16.93 -35.35
N ARG A 15 -17.13 -15.77 -34.99
CA ARG A 15 -16.42 -14.67 -34.31
C ARG A 15 -16.20 -14.92 -32.82
N VAL A 16 -17.04 -15.73 -32.18
CA VAL A 16 -16.84 -16.24 -30.81
C VAL A 16 -15.83 -17.40 -30.80
N LYS A 17 -15.73 -18.15 -31.91
CA LYS A 17 -14.62 -19.07 -32.20
C LYS A 17 -13.41 -18.38 -32.85
N LYS A 18 -13.20 -17.08 -32.61
CA LYS A 18 -11.85 -16.50 -32.72
C LYS A 18 -11.01 -17.18 -31.65
N GLU A 19 -10.06 -17.98 -32.12
CA GLU A 19 -8.85 -18.42 -31.46
C GLU A 19 -8.70 -17.85 -30.04
N LYS A 20 -8.94 -18.70 -29.03
CA LYS A 20 -8.28 -18.47 -27.74
C LYS A 20 -6.80 -18.35 -28.07
N PRO A 21 -6.15 -17.20 -27.80
CA PRO A 21 -4.70 -17.17 -27.92
C PRO A 21 -4.15 -18.25 -26.98
N GLU A 22 -3.02 -18.84 -27.34
CA GLU A 22 -2.27 -19.76 -26.49
C GLU A 22 -1.91 -19.09 -25.15
N GLU A 23 -2.85 -19.02 -24.20
CA GLU A 23 -2.63 -18.46 -22.86
C GLU A 23 -1.98 -19.50 -21.92
N GLN A 24 -2.02 -20.79 -22.28
CA GLN A 24 -1.52 -21.87 -21.43
C GLN A 24 0.00 -21.83 -21.12
N PRO A 25 0.91 -21.47 -22.05
CA PRO A 25 2.34 -21.42 -21.75
C PRO A 25 2.70 -20.33 -20.73
N GLN A 26 2.01 -19.18 -20.80
CA GLN A 26 2.27 -18.05 -19.88
C GLN A 26 1.72 -18.31 -18.49
N GLU A 27 0.56 -18.93 -18.35
CA GLU A 27 0.01 -19.27 -17.03
C GLU A 27 0.84 -20.33 -16.31
N ALA A 28 1.27 -21.38 -17.02
CA ALA A 28 2.16 -22.40 -16.46
C ALA A 28 3.51 -21.82 -16.02
N LEU A 29 4.07 -20.88 -16.80
CA LEU A 29 5.30 -20.16 -16.44
C LEU A 29 5.12 -19.29 -15.20
N ILE A 30 4.00 -18.56 -15.09
CA ILE A 30 3.70 -17.74 -13.91
C ILE A 30 3.49 -18.60 -12.67
N GLU A 31 2.82 -19.74 -12.80
CA GLU A 31 2.66 -20.70 -11.70
C GLU A 31 4.02 -21.17 -11.18
N THR A 32 4.90 -21.58 -12.09
CA THR A 32 6.25 -22.04 -11.75
C THR A 32 7.04 -20.94 -11.04
N LYS A 33 7.08 -19.73 -11.62
CA LYS A 33 7.75 -18.57 -11.01
C LYS A 33 7.19 -18.21 -9.65
N PHE A 34 5.88 -18.35 -9.46
CA PHE A 34 5.24 -18.05 -8.18
C PHE A 34 5.55 -19.12 -7.12
N GLU A 35 5.62 -20.40 -7.48
CA GLU A 35 6.04 -21.46 -6.56
C GLU A 35 7.53 -21.35 -6.18
N ASP A 36 8.39 -20.88 -7.09
CA ASP A 36 9.78 -20.58 -6.76
C ASP A 36 9.89 -19.34 -5.87
N LEU A 37 9.14 -18.28 -6.17
CA LEU A 37 9.04 -17.10 -5.31
C LEU A 37 8.61 -17.47 -3.89
N LYS A 38 7.63 -18.37 -3.73
CA LYS A 38 7.20 -18.85 -2.40
C LYS A 38 8.36 -19.45 -1.61
N LYS A 39 9.22 -20.23 -2.24
CA LYS A 39 10.40 -20.82 -1.59
C LYS A 39 11.42 -19.76 -1.22
N GLU A 40 11.62 -18.78 -2.11
CA GLU A 40 12.54 -17.64 -1.90
C GLU A 40 12.11 -16.77 -0.72
N ILE A 41 10.81 -16.47 -0.59
CA ILE A 41 10.31 -15.58 0.47
C ILE A 41 10.13 -16.29 1.82
N GLU A 42 10.05 -17.62 1.84
CA GLU A 42 9.74 -18.41 3.04
C GLU A 42 10.66 -18.12 4.25
N PRO A 43 12.00 -17.95 4.10
CA PRO A 43 12.86 -17.57 5.22
C PRO A 43 12.47 -16.23 5.85
N TYR A 44 12.12 -15.23 5.04
CA TYR A 44 11.68 -13.92 5.53
C TYR A 44 10.35 -14.03 6.27
N ARG A 45 9.42 -14.83 5.75
CA ARG A 45 8.11 -15.06 6.39
C ARG A 45 8.25 -15.77 7.73
N LYS A 46 9.15 -16.76 7.82
CA LYS A 46 9.45 -17.50 9.06
C LYS A 46 10.16 -16.63 10.11
N GLY A 47 10.92 -15.63 9.68
CA GLY A 47 11.55 -14.66 10.58
C GLY A 47 10.58 -13.68 11.25
N MET A 48 9.34 -13.59 10.76
CA MET A 48 8.34 -12.67 11.30
C MET A 48 7.67 -13.23 12.56
N PRO A 49 7.40 -12.38 13.58
CA PRO A 49 6.64 -12.75 14.76
C PRO A 49 5.29 -13.41 14.42
N GLU A 50 4.97 -14.46 15.16
CA GLU A 50 3.68 -15.13 15.02
C GLU A 50 2.51 -14.21 15.36
N SER A 51 1.42 -14.40 14.63
CA SER A 51 0.13 -13.79 14.97
C SER A 51 -0.31 -14.21 16.37
N PRO A 52 -0.92 -13.32 17.16
CA PRO A 52 -1.44 -13.65 18.49
C PRO A 52 -2.48 -14.78 18.45
N SER A 53 -2.74 -15.39 19.60
CA SER A 53 -3.76 -16.43 19.75
C SER A 53 -5.14 -15.96 19.23
N LEU A 54 -6.02 -16.90 18.88
CA LEU A 54 -7.37 -16.58 18.39
C LEU A 54 -8.12 -15.67 19.38
N VAL A 55 -8.01 -15.95 20.68
CA VAL A 55 -8.62 -15.15 21.75
C VAL A 55 -8.08 -13.73 21.78
N ALA A 56 -6.76 -13.56 21.68
CA ALA A 56 -6.13 -12.25 21.66
C ALA A 56 -6.55 -11.45 20.41
N ARG A 57 -6.66 -12.10 19.25
CA ARG A 57 -7.15 -11.49 18.01
C ARG A 57 -8.63 -11.11 18.10
N ALA A 58 -9.47 -11.94 18.72
CA ALA A 58 -10.89 -11.62 18.92
C ALA A 58 -11.06 -10.39 19.83
N LYS A 59 -10.32 -10.33 20.94
CA LYS A 59 -10.31 -9.15 21.83
C LYS A 59 -9.85 -7.90 21.08
N ALA A 60 -8.77 -7.98 20.30
CA ALA A 60 -8.29 -6.88 19.47
C ALA A 60 -9.32 -6.47 18.41
N ALA A 61 -9.99 -7.41 17.74
CA ALA A 61 -11.02 -7.10 16.75
C ALA A 61 -12.21 -6.33 17.37
N VAL A 62 -12.64 -6.72 18.57
CA VAL A 62 -13.70 -6.00 19.32
C VAL A 62 -13.23 -4.61 19.72
N ALA A 63 -12.03 -4.48 20.30
CA ALA A 63 -11.45 -3.18 20.65
C ALA A 63 -11.31 -2.26 19.42
N ASN A 64 -11.03 -2.87 18.27
CA ASN A 64 -10.79 -2.17 17.02
C ASN A 64 -12.07 -1.86 16.21
N ALA A 65 -13.25 -2.32 16.63
CA ALA A 65 -14.51 -1.96 15.98
C ALA A 65 -14.70 -0.44 15.89
N ALA A 66 -14.24 0.30 16.91
CA ALA A 66 -14.22 1.76 16.89
C ALA A 66 -13.33 2.34 15.78
N ASN A 67 -12.18 1.71 15.47
CA ASN A 67 -11.30 2.17 14.38
C ASN A 67 -11.89 1.84 13.01
N VAL A 68 -12.58 0.71 12.85
CA VAL A 68 -13.33 0.39 11.64
C VAL A 68 -14.42 1.44 11.40
N ALA A 69 -15.22 1.77 12.42
CA ALA A 69 -16.25 2.81 12.33
C ALA A 69 -15.65 4.20 12.03
N ARG A 70 -14.54 4.56 12.69
CA ARG A 70 -13.82 5.81 12.40
C ARG A 70 -13.29 5.84 10.96
N ASN A 71 -12.77 4.72 10.45
CA ASN A 71 -12.28 4.63 9.08
C ASN A 71 -13.41 4.79 8.07
N ALA A 72 -14.55 4.14 8.28
CA ALA A 72 -15.75 4.33 7.46
C ALA A 72 -16.21 5.80 7.46
N TYR A 73 -16.31 6.42 8.63
CA TYR A 73 -16.64 7.84 8.75
C TYR A 73 -15.61 8.75 8.06
N ASP A 74 -14.32 8.48 8.25
CA ASP A 74 -13.23 9.24 7.64
C ASP A 74 -13.21 9.09 6.11
N ASN A 75 -13.63 7.94 5.57
CA ASN A 75 -13.85 7.79 4.13
C ASN A 75 -15.06 8.59 3.64
N THR A 76 -16.09 8.81 4.45
CA THR A 76 -17.25 9.61 4.02
C THR A 76 -16.99 11.11 4.06
N VAL A 77 -16.51 11.64 5.19
CA VAL A 77 -16.39 13.10 5.39
C VAL A 77 -14.95 13.60 5.35
N GLY A 78 -13.97 12.70 5.47
CA GLY A 78 -12.57 13.07 5.60
C GLY A 78 -11.93 13.58 4.31
N TYR A 79 -12.54 13.27 3.16
CA TYR A 79 -12.02 13.65 1.84
C TYR A 79 -11.82 15.16 1.70
N ALA A 80 -12.81 15.98 2.05
CA ALA A 80 -12.70 17.44 1.99
C ALA A 80 -11.58 17.99 2.90
N ILE A 81 -11.40 17.38 4.07
CA ILE A 81 -10.33 17.76 5.01
C ILE A 81 -8.96 17.41 4.42
N ALA A 82 -8.81 16.23 3.83
CA ALA A 82 -7.58 15.81 3.17
C ALA A 82 -7.23 16.74 1.99
N LYS A 83 -8.22 17.14 1.18
CA LYS A 83 -8.02 18.16 0.12
C LYS A 83 -7.61 19.52 0.70
N GLY A 84 -8.19 19.93 1.83
CA GLY A 84 -7.75 21.13 2.57
C GLY A 84 -6.30 21.02 3.07
N GLN A 85 -5.85 19.83 3.47
CA GLN A 85 -4.45 19.58 3.83
C GLN A 85 -3.52 19.66 2.61
N ASN A 86 -3.93 19.09 1.45
CA ASN A 86 -3.19 19.24 0.20
C ASN A 86 -3.08 20.70 -0.25
N TRP A 87 -4.17 21.48 -0.15
CA TRP A 87 -4.14 22.90 -0.47
C TRP A 87 -3.17 23.68 0.41
N LYS A 88 -3.10 23.36 1.71
CA LYS A 88 -2.12 23.96 2.62
C LYS A 88 -0.68 23.61 2.23
N THR A 89 -0.42 22.36 1.87
CA THR A 89 0.89 21.91 1.37
C THR A 89 1.25 22.60 0.06
N ARG A 90 0.34 22.65 -0.91
CA ARG A 90 0.53 23.40 -2.16
C ARG A 90 0.84 24.86 -1.90
N ARG A 91 0.04 25.53 -1.06
CA ARG A 91 0.26 26.95 -0.71
C ARG A 91 1.61 27.18 -0.02
N HIS A 92 2.07 26.24 0.80
CA HIS A 92 3.39 26.30 1.44
C HIS A 92 4.49 26.37 0.39
N PHE A 93 4.57 25.37 -0.50
CA PHE A 93 5.62 25.31 -1.53
C PHE A 93 5.42 26.29 -2.69
N SER A 94 4.21 26.73 -3.00
CA SER A 94 4.00 27.82 -3.97
C SER A 94 4.50 29.17 -3.44
N LYS A 95 4.47 29.39 -2.11
CA LYS A 95 4.99 30.61 -1.49
C LYS A 95 6.51 30.55 -1.31
N ASP A 96 7.01 29.38 -0.98
CA ASP A 96 8.43 29.11 -0.82
C ASP A 96 8.82 27.81 -1.57
N PRO A 97 9.11 27.92 -2.88
CA PRO A 97 9.47 26.77 -3.70
C PRO A 97 10.83 26.15 -3.36
N GLU A 98 11.64 26.82 -2.53
CA GLU A 98 12.96 26.35 -2.08
C GLU A 98 12.92 25.74 -0.67
N SER A 99 11.78 25.81 0.02
CA SER A 99 11.55 25.23 1.35
C SER A 99 12.11 23.81 1.46
N GLU A 100 12.97 23.57 2.45
CA GLU A 100 13.54 22.25 2.75
C GLU A 100 12.60 21.35 3.59
N ASP A 101 11.46 21.88 4.06
CA ASP A 101 10.45 21.09 4.78
C ASP A 101 10.12 19.81 4.04
N LYS A 102 10.17 18.67 4.73
CA LYS A 102 10.01 17.35 4.10
C LYS A 102 8.55 17.06 3.78
N ILE A 103 8.31 16.54 2.58
CA ILE A 103 6.99 16.11 2.12
C ILE A 103 6.79 14.64 2.50
N VAL A 104 5.59 14.31 2.95
CA VAL A 104 5.16 12.93 3.13
C VAL A 104 3.97 12.68 2.21
N TYR A 105 4.22 11.96 1.12
CA TYR A 105 3.19 11.52 0.18
C TYR A 105 2.42 10.35 0.80
N LEU A 106 1.11 10.55 1.02
CA LEU A 106 0.24 9.62 1.73
C LEU A 106 -0.69 8.92 0.76
N MET A 107 -0.64 7.59 0.69
CA MET A 107 -1.54 6.80 -0.15
C MET A 107 -2.33 5.79 0.70
N HIS A 108 -3.64 5.80 0.50
CA HIS A 108 -4.58 4.95 1.25
C HIS A 108 -4.67 3.54 0.64
N GLY A 109 -5.26 2.61 1.41
CA GLY A 109 -5.50 1.24 0.99
C GLY A 109 -6.81 1.04 0.23
N LEU A 110 -7.05 -0.22 -0.15
CA LEU A 110 -8.25 -0.70 -0.84
C LEU A 110 -9.54 -0.28 -0.12
N MET A 111 -10.55 0.14 -0.87
CA MET A 111 -11.85 0.61 -0.36
C MET A 111 -11.78 1.83 0.57
N GLN A 112 -10.65 2.54 0.58
CA GLN A 112 -10.48 3.81 1.29
C GLN A 112 -10.35 4.97 0.30
N ASN A 113 -10.40 6.20 0.80
CA ASN A 113 -9.96 7.38 0.06
C ASN A 113 -8.98 8.21 0.88
N GLU A 114 -8.55 9.36 0.36
CA GLU A 114 -7.60 10.25 1.01
C GLU A 114 -8.01 10.64 2.44
N GLY A 115 -9.31 10.67 2.72
CA GLY A 115 -9.88 10.97 4.03
C GLY A 115 -9.45 10.01 5.13
N SER A 116 -9.23 8.73 4.81
CA SER A 116 -8.72 7.73 5.77
C SER A 116 -7.38 8.11 6.39
N GLN A 117 -6.55 8.87 5.66
CA GLN A 117 -5.22 9.31 6.10
C GLN A 117 -5.23 10.69 6.77
N ARG A 118 -6.36 11.40 6.84
CA ARG A 118 -6.41 12.81 7.26
C ARG A 118 -5.83 13.05 8.66
N LYS A 119 -6.08 12.11 9.59
CA LYS A 119 -5.63 12.20 10.99
C LYS A 119 -4.12 12.05 11.07
N PHE A 120 -3.57 11.09 10.32
CA PHE A 120 -2.14 10.93 10.17
C PHE A 120 -1.50 12.18 9.55
N GLY A 121 -2.06 12.70 8.46
CA GLY A 121 -1.63 13.97 7.87
C GLY A 121 -1.68 15.14 8.86
N LYS A 122 -2.67 15.19 9.75
CA LYS A 122 -2.76 16.24 10.77
C LYS A 122 -1.64 16.13 11.80
N GLN A 123 -1.29 14.92 12.22
CA GLN A 123 -0.16 14.71 13.14
C GLN A 123 1.18 14.99 12.47
N LEU A 124 1.39 14.53 11.23
CA LEU A 124 2.58 14.86 10.44
C LEU A 124 2.84 16.36 10.38
N ARG A 125 1.81 17.15 10.10
CA ARG A 125 1.93 18.62 10.06
C ARG A 125 2.28 19.24 11.41
N LYS A 126 1.79 18.69 12.53
CA LYS A 126 2.18 19.16 13.86
C LYS A 126 3.64 18.87 14.17
N GLU A 127 4.19 17.85 13.54
CA GLU A 127 5.55 17.34 13.75
C GLU A 127 6.54 17.87 12.69
N GLY A 128 6.15 18.91 11.93
CA GLY A 128 7.02 19.61 10.98
C GLY A 128 7.05 19.03 9.56
N PHE A 129 6.28 17.99 9.26
CA PHE A 129 6.17 17.44 7.91
C PHE A 129 5.07 18.11 7.08
N GLN A 130 5.21 18.09 5.77
CA GLN A 130 4.20 18.59 4.83
C GLN A 130 3.46 17.40 4.19
N PRO A 131 2.28 16.98 4.70
CA PRO A 131 1.57 15.84 4.15
C PRO A 131 0.96 16.18 2.77
N TYR A 132 1.05 15.26 1.82
CA TYR A 132 0.36 15.36 0.54
C TYR A 132 -0.37 14.06 0.23
N HIS A 133 -1.70 14.10 0.26
CA HIS A 133 -2.57 12.95 0.04
C HIS A 133 -2.69 12.64 -1.44
N LEU A 134 -2.24 11.45 -1.84
CA LEU A 134 -2.41 10.89 -3.16
C LEU A 134 -3.73 10.11 -3.21
N LYS A 135 -4.44 10.24 -4.32
CA LYS A 135 -5.61 9.42 -4.63
C LYS A 135 -5.12 8.05 -5.08
N GLY A 136 -5.56 7.00 -4.38
CA GLY A 136 -5.40 5.62 -4.82
C GLY A 136 -6.59 5.17 -5.65
N ASN A 137 -6.31 4.42 -6.73
CA ASN A 137 -7.32 3.89 -7.62
C ASN A 137 -7.36 2.36 -7.56
N HIS A 138 -8.30 1.86 -6.76
CA HIS A 138 -8.46 0.44 -6.42
C HIS A 138 -8.79 -0.47 -7.61
N HIS A 139 -9.26 0.12 -8.70
CA HIS A 139 -9.61 -0.61 -9.92
C HIS A 139 -8.45 -0.75 -10.90
N LEU A 140 -7.30 -0.14 -10.62
CA LEU A 140 -6.11 -0.20 -11.47
C LEU A 140 -5.15 -1.29 -11.01
N SER A 141 -4.26 -1.73 -11.88
CA SER A 141 -3.12 -2.57 -11.50
C SER A 141 -2.16 -1.77 -10.60
N ARG A 142 -1.23 -2.45 -9.94
CA ARG A 142 -0.19 -1.77 -9.13
C ARG A 142 0.66 -0.83 -9.98
N LYS A 143 1.02 -1.27 -11.19
CA LYS A 143 1.74 -0.45 -12.17
C LYS A 143 0.96 0.81 -12.53
N GLU A 144 -0.28 0.68 -12.99
CA GLU A 144 -1.13 1.83 -13.36
C GLU A 144 -1.35 2.77 -12.17
N SER A 145 -1.56 2.23 -10.96
CA SER A 145 -1.69 3.03 -9.74
C SER A 145 -0.40 3.78 -9.38
N ALA A 146 0.77 3.20 -9.67
CA ALA A 146 2.06 3.85 -9.49
C ALA A 146 2.29 4.96 -10.53
N GLU A 147 1.89 4.76 -11.78
CA GLU A 147 1.94 5.80 -12.81
C GLU A 147 1.09 7.01 -12.43
N GLU A 148 -0.15 6.80 -11.99
CA GLU A 148 -1.00 7.89 -11.52
C GLU A 148 -0.49 8.55 -10.23
N ALA A 149 0.20 7.80 -9.37
CA ALA A 149 0.85 8.38 -8.20
C ALA A 149 2.00 9.30 -8.63
N PHE A 150 2.81 8.89 -9.62
CA PHE A 150 3.85 9.75 -10.19
C PHE A 150 3.27 10.99 -10.87
N GLU A 151 2.21 10.85 -11.66
CA GLU A 151 1.52 11.97 -12.30
C GLU A 151 1.02 12.99 -11.26
N GLN A 152 0.37 12.52 -10.18
CA GLN A 152 -0.09 13.39 -9.09
C GLN A 152 1.05 14.12 -8.37
N ILE A 153 2.22 13.47 -8.23
CA ILE A 153 3.42 14.07 -7.64
C ILE A 153 4.01 15.11 -8.59
N GLU A 154 4.14 14.78 -9.88
CA GLU A 154 4.63 15.69 -10.92
C GLU A 154 3.76 16.94 -11.01
N ASP A 155 2.44 16.77 -11.05
CA ASP A 155 1.47 17.87 -11.05
C ASP A 155 1.65 18.77 -9.83
N PHE A 156 1.80 18.17 -8.66
CA PHE A 156 2.06 18.93 -7.44
C PHE A 156 3.37 19.74 -7.54
N GLN A 157 4.46 19.13 -7.98
CA GLN A 157 5.77 19.79 -8.08
C GLN A 157 5.75 20.91 -9.14
N ARG A 158 5.09 20.67 -10.29
CA ARG A 158 4.90 21.65 -11.36
C ARG A 158 4.06 22.84 -10.90
N ASP A 159 2.92 22.58 -10.25
CA ASP A 159 1.99 23.63 -9.80
C ASP A 159 2.59 24.49 -8.67
N THR A 160 3.45 23.90 -7.84
CA THR A 160 4.17 24.62 -6.78
C THR A 160 5.48 25.24 -7.25
N LYS A 161 5.92 24.93 -8.49
CA LYS A 161 7.22 25.31 -9.06
C LYS A 161 8.39 24.88 -8.16
N LEU A 162 8.22 23.74 -7.47
CA LEU A 162 9.17 23.21 -6.49
C LEU A 162 10.57 23.12 -7.10
N LYS A 163 11.58 23.66 -6.41
CA LYS A 163 12.95 23.69 -6.90
C LYS A 163 13.72 22.44 -6.48
N ASN A 164 14.56 21.96 -7.39
CA ASN A 164 15.50 20.85 -7.17
C ASN A 164 14.84 19.61 -6.54
N PRO A 165 13.72 19.09 -7.06
CA PRO A 165 13.01 17.96 -6.44
C PRO A 165 13.93 16.76 -6.21
N SER A 166 14.82 16.45 -7.15
CA SER A 166 15.76 15.32 -7.04
C SER A 166 16.80 15.40 -5.92
N LYS A 167 16.98 16.58 -5.29
CA LYS A 167 17.89 16.76 -4.14
C LYS A 167 17.17 16.66 -2.79
N ARG A 168 15.85 16.48 -2.79
CA ARG A 168 15.05 16.44 -1.57
C ARG A 168 15.19 15.08 -0.88
N HIS A 169 14.76 15.05 0.39
CA HIS A 169 14.71 13.84 1.23
C HIS A 169 13.27 13.57 1.68
N ASP A 170 12.35 13.57 0.73
CA ASP A 170 10.93 13.34 0.98
C ASP A 170 10.62 11.86 1.16
N TYR A 171 9.40 11.58 1.62
CA TYR A 171 8.95 10.24 1.99
C TYR A 171 7.65 9.87 1.28
N PHE A 172 7.52 8.59 0.94
CA PHE A 172 6.25 7.99 0.61
C PHE A 172 5.77 7.13 1.79
N SER A 173 4.53 7.29 2.24
CA SER A 173 3.94 6.43 3.27
C SER A 173 2.59 5.91 2.80
N GLY A 174 2.58 4.64 2.41
CA GLY A 174 1.40 3.94 1.92
C GLY A 174 0.80 3.02 2.99
N HIS A 175 -0.50 2.74 2.88
CA HIS A 175 -1.19 1.74 3.69
C HIS A 175 -1.82 0.65 2.82
N SER A 176 -1.70 -0.62 3.21
CA SER A 176 -2.34 -1.76 2.50
C SER A 176 -1.96 -1.74 1.01
N SER A 177 -2.93 -1.78 0.08
CA SER A 177 -2.64 -1.67 -1.36
C SER A 177 -1.87 -0.39 -1.75
N GLY A 178 -2.06 0.72 -1.04
CA GLY A 178 -1.26 1.94 -1.24
C GLY A 178 0.20 1.78 -0.80
N ALA A 179 0.47 0.87 0.15
CA ALA A 179 1.83 0.48 0.52
C ALA A 179 2.49 -0.35 -0.59
N ASP A 180 1.74 -1.26 -1.24
CA ASP A 180 2.23 -2.04 -2.38
C ASP A 180 2.56 -1.15 -3.58
N VAL A 181 1.79 -0.08 -3.81
CA VAL A 181 2.13 0.95 -4.80
C VAL A 181 3.44 1.64 -4.44
N GLY A 182 3.65 2.00 -3.17
CA GLY A 182 4.91 2.57 -2.70
C GLY A 182 6.10 1.64 -2.93
N ILE A 183 5.95 0.34 -2.64
CA ILE A 183 6.99 -0.67 -2.92
C ILE A 183 7.26 -0.76 -4.43
N TYR A 184 6.21 -0.76 -5.25
CA TYR A 184 6.36 -0.78 -6.70
C TYR A 184 7.13 0.45 -7.22
N MET A 185 6.77 1.65 -6.73
CA MET A 185 7.44 2.90 -7.06
C MET A 185 8.90 2.89 -6.61
N ALA A 186 9.24 2.24 -5.48
CA ALA A 186 10.61 2.15 -5.00
C ALA A 186 11.56 1.53 -6.04
N GLY A 187 11.08 0.56 -6.83
CA GLY A 187 11.84 -0.05 -7.92
C GLY A 187 11.88 0.77 -9.22
N ASP A 188 11.24 1.93 -9.27
CA ASP A 188 11.28 2.84 -10.42
C ASP A 188 12.25 4.00 -10.16
N LYS A 189 13.18 4.28 -11.10
CA LYS A 189 14.20 5.33 -10.92
C LYS A 189 13.61 6.73 -10.77
N ARG A 190 12.42 6.98 -11.33
CA ARG A 190 11.72 8.27 -11.23
C ARG A 190 11.44 8.67 -9.77
N ILE A 191 11.32 7.71 -8.85
CA ILE A 191 11.09 8.01 -7.43
C ILE A 191 12.16 8.94 -6.85
N LYS A 192 13.42 8.79 -7.31
CA LYS A 192 14.54 9.67 -6.92
C LYS A 192 14.45 11.04 -7.55
N GLU A 193 14.00 11.12 -8.80
CA GLU A 193 13.82 12.38 -9.53
C GLU A 193 12.78 13.27 -8.84
N TYR A 194 11.76 12.65 -8.25
CA TYR A 194 10.76 13.33 -7.43
C TYR A 194 11.20 13.58 -5.97
N GLY A 195 12.45 13.27 -5.60
CA GLY A 195 13.01 13.58 -4.28
C GLY A 195 12.61 12.64 -3.16
N ILE A 196 11.95 11.52 -3.47
CA ILE A 196 11.54 10.54 -2.47
C ILE A 196 12.72 9.60 -2.23
N THR A 197 13.15 9.49 -0.97
CA THR A 197 14.34 8.71 -0.58
C THR A 197 14.02 7.51 0.32
N LYS A 198 12.80 7.46 0.85
CA LYS A 198 12.33 6.35 1.67
C LYS A 198 10.83 6.11 1.48
N VAL A 199 10.48 4.84 1.41
CA VAL A 199 9.11 4.31 1.41
C VAL A 199 8.84 3.65 2.76
N GLN A 200 7.83 4.14 3.47
CA GLN A 200 7.24 3.52 4.66
C GLN A 200 6.01 2.73 4.23
N ALA A 201 6.17 1.41 4.08
CA ALA A 201 5.10 0.52 3.65
C ALA A 201 4.34 -0.04 4.87
N ARG A 202 3.14 0.47 5.14
CA ARG A 202 2.35 0.12 6.34
C ARG A 202 1.31 -0.94 6.02
N ALA A 203 1.39 -2.09 6.70
CA ALA A 203 0.57 -3.28 6.44
C ALA A 203 0.48 -3.67 4.94
N PRO A 204 1.61 -3.72 4.19
CA PRO A 204 1.62 -4.08 2.77
C PRO A 204 1.31 -5.56 2.57
N ALA A 205 0.89 -5.97 1.37
CA ALA A 205 0.74 -7.36 0.96
C ALA A 205 1.52 -7.61 -0.35
N PRO A 206 2.85 -7.48 -0.32
CA PRO A 206 3.68 -7.40 -1.53
C PRO A 206 3.50 -8.63 -2.44
N TYR A 207 3.39 -9.82 -1.84
CA TYR A 207 3.22 -11.08 -2.55
C TYR A 207 1.79 -11.59 -2.53
N GLY A 208 0.82 -10.71 -2.22
CA GLY A 208 -0.60 -11.00 -2.15
C GLY A 208 -1.00 -11.87 -0.96
N ILE A 209 -2.31 -12.06 -0.79
CA ILE A 209 -2.89 -12.85 0.30
C ILE A 209 -3.73 -14.00 -0.25
N LYS A 210 -3.65 -15.17 0.39
CA LYS A 210 -4.65 -16.23 0.16
C LYS A 210 -5.75 -16.06 1.20
N ALA A 211 -6.97 -15.80 0.76
CA ALA A 211 -8.11 -15.56 1.66
C ALA A 211 -8.50 -16.81 2.48
N LYS A 212 -7.79 -17.05 3.58
CA LYS A 212 -8.03 -18.18 4.48
C LYS A 212 -8.93 -17.79 5.66
N ARG A 213 -8.83 -16.54 6.12
CA ARG A 213 -9.52 -16.02 7.31
C ARG A 213 -10.84 -15.34 6.95
N ILE A 214 -11.81 -15.32 7.86
CA ILE A 214 -13.15 -14.71 7.63
C ILE A 214 -13.04 -13.26 7.15
N GLY A 215 -12.22 -12.42 7.79
CA GLY A 215 -12.01 -11.04 7.35
C GLY A 215 -11.41 -10.93 5.94
N GLN A 216 -10.49 -11.83 5.59
CA GLN A 216 -9.94 -11.91 4.23
C GLN A 216 -10.99 -12.39 3.23
N LYS A 217 -11.85 -13.35 3.59
CA LYS A 217 -12.92 -13.85 2.71
C LYS A 217 -13.99 -12.80 2.41
N ILE A 218 -14.26 -11.90 3.35
CA ILE A 218 -15.18 -10.77 3.15
C ILE A 218 -14.61 -9.76 2.15
N LEU A 219 -13.30 -9.52 2.19
CA LEU A 219 -12.61 -8.57 1.31
C LEU A 219 -12.10 -9.20 0.01
N ALA A 220 -12.00 -10.54 -0.06
CA ALA A 220 -11.44 -11.28 -1.20
C ALA A 220 -12.10 -10.97 -2.55
N PRO A 221 -13.44 -10.84 -2.66
CA PRO A 221 -14.09 -10.48 -3.93
C PRO A 221 -13.73 -9.07 -4.41
N LEU A 222 -13.20 -8.22 -3.52
CA LEU A 222 -12.83 -6.84 -3.80
C LEU A 222 -11.32 -6.68 -4.01
N ALA A 223 -10.53 -7.67 -3.58
CA ALA A 223 -9.07 -7.73 -3.69
C ALA A 223 -8.63 -8.70 -4.80
N ASP A 224 -9.43 -8.86 -5.86
CA ASP A 224 -9.23 -9.82 -6.95
C ASP A 224 -7.82 -9.82 -7.56
N LYS A 225 -7.12 -8.69 -7.47
CA LYS A 225 -5.77 -8.49 -7.99
C LYS A 225 -4.65 -8.87 -7.02
N ASP A 226 -4.95 -8.94 -5.73
CA ASP A 226 -4.00 -9.32 -4.67
C ASP A 226 -4.29 -10.74 -4.13
N ASP A 227 -5.36 -11.39 -4.61
CA ASP A 227 -5.65 -12.79 -4.31
C ASP A 227 -4.77 -13.73 -5.13
N VAL A 228 -3.78 -14.32 -4.47
CA VAL A 228 -2.87 -15.30 -5.07
C VAL A 228 -3.51 -16.65 -5.38
N SER A 229 -4.80 -16.84 -5.07
CA SER A 229 -5.57 -17.95 -5.63
C SER A 229 -5.81 -17.77 -7.14
N LYS A 230 -5.73 -16.54 -7.65
CA LYS A 230 -5.96 -16.16 -9.04
C LYS A 230 -4.64 -15.89 -9.77
N SER A 231 -4.63 -16.13 -11.09
CA SER A 231 -3.49 -15.90 -11.99
C SER A 231 -2.98 -14.44 -11.90
N ALA A 232 -3.89 -13.46 -11.84
CA ALA A 232 -3.55 -12.05 -11.70
C ALA A 232 -2.76 -11.74 -10.41
N GLY A 233 -3.16 -12.29 -9.26
CA GLY A 233 -2.44 -12.10 -8.00
C GLY A 233 -1.04 -12.70 -8.02
N LYS A 234 -0.88 -13.88 -8.64
CA LYS A 234 0.44 -14.51 -8.82
C LYS A 234 1.35 -13.68 -9.73
N ARG A 235 0.82 -13.16 -10.86
CA ARG A 235 1.55 -12.25 -11.76
C ARG A 235 2.05 -11.02 -11.01
N ASN A 236 1.18 -10.36 -10.25
CA ASN A 236 1.53 -9.17 -9.48
C ASN A 236 2.61 -9.44 -8.41
N ALA A 237 2.54 -10.59 -7.75
CA ALA A 237 3.55 -10.99 -6.76
C ALA A 237 4.93 -11.22 -7.41
N VAL A 238 4.96 -11.96 -8.54
CA VAL A 238 6.19 -12.23 -9.31
C VAL A 238 6.78 -10.93 -9.88
N GLU A 239 5.94 -10.04 -10.42
CA GLU A 239 6.39 -8.74 -10.92
C GLU A 239 7.02 -7.90 -9.82
N LEU A 240 6.39 -7.81 -8.64
CA LEU A 240 6.92 -7.02 -7.54
C LEU A 240 8.24 -7.61 -6.98
N ALA A 241 8.36 -8.94 -6.94
CA ALA A 241 9.59 -9.60 -6.48
C ALA A 241 10.79 -9.29 -7.39
N ALA A 242 10.56 -9.17 -8.71
CA ALA A 242 11.59 -8.87 -9.69
C ALA A 242 12.04 -7.39 -9.66
N ARG A 243 11.35 -6.51 -8.94
CA ARG A 243 11.69 -5.08 -8.84
C ARG A 243 12.56 -4.83 -7.61
N GLU A 244 13.85 -4.65 -7.83
CA GLU A 244 14.78 -4.21 -6.79
C GLU A 244 14.58 -2.71 -6.48
N PRO A 245 14.43 -2.33 -5.21
CA PRO A 245 14.18 -0.95 -4.83
C PRO A 245 15.44 -0.11 -5.03
N THR A 246 15.26 1.08 -5.61
CA THR A 246 16.31 2.08 -5.77
C THR A 246 16.45 2.99 -4.56
N VAL A 247 15.46 3.00 -3.66
CA VAL A 247 15.39 3.79 -2.42
C VAL A 247 15.08 2.89 -1.23
N THR A 248 15.27 3.39 -0.01
CA THR A 248 14.99 2.61 1.20
C THR A 248 13.51 2.23 1.28
N VAL A 249 13.23 0.96 1.54
CA VAL A 249 11.87 0.45 1.81
C VAL A 249 11.84 -0.11 3.22
N ASP A 250 11.07 0.51 4.10
CA ASP A 250 10.83 0.02 5.46
C ASP A 250 9.40 -0.54 5.54
N VAL A 251 9.27 -1.81 5.89
CA VAL A 251 7.96 -2.46 6.11
C VAL A 251 7.57 -2.27 7.57
N ILE A 252 6.35 -1.83 7.83
CA ILE A 252 5.78 -1.73 9.18
C ILE A 252 4.49 -2.54 9.23
N ALA A 253 4.54 -3.68 9.89
CA ALA A 253 3.41 -4.59 10.08
C ALA A 253 2.83 -4.48 11.50
N GLY A 254 1.54 -4.73 11.61
CA GLY A 254 0.87 -4.85 12.90
C GLY A 254 0.82 -6.30 13.37
N ARG A 255 1.26 -6.58 14.61
CA ARG A 255 1.18 -7.94 15.16
C ARG A 255 -0.25 -8.46 15.21
N TYR A 256 -1.21 -7.57 15.46
CA TYR A 256 -2.64 -7.90 15.59
C TYR A 256 -3.39 -7.76 14.25
N ASP A 257 -2.69 -7.62 13.13
CA ASP A 257 -3.31 -7.55 11.82
C ASP A 257 -3.92 -8.91 11.42
N GLY A 258 -5.26 -8.94 11.41
CA GLY A 258 -6.05 -10.10 11.01
C GLY A 258 -6.14 -10.31 9.50
N LEU A 259 -5.94 -9.25 8.71
CA LEU A 259 -6.05 -9.24 7.25
C LEU A 259 -4.71 -9.52 6.58
N VAL A 260 -3.65 -8.84 7.04
CA VAL A 260 -2.29 -9.00 6.52
C VAL A 260 -1.34 -9.19 7.70
N PRO A 261 -1.19 -10.43 8.21
CA PRO A 261 -0.30 -10.70 9.33
C PRO A 261 1.16 -10.36 8.98
N PRO A 262 2.07 -10.21 9.97
CA PRO A 262 3.48 -9.89 9.72
C PRO A 262 4.15 -10.79 8.68
N SER A 263 3.86 -12.08 8.68
CA SER A 263 4.37 -13.06 7.71
C SER A 263 3.94 -12.80 6.27
N ASP A 264 2.81 -12.12 6.04
CA ASP A 264 2.30 -11.81 4.70
C ASP A 264 2.76 -10.41 4.25
N ALA A 265 3.12 -9.55 5.20
CA ALA A 265 3.71 -8.23 4.95
C ALA A 265 5.22 -8.28 4.62
N ALA A 266 5.89 -9.41 4.87
CA ALA A 266 7.31 -9.58 4.61
C ALA A 266 7.63 -9.34 3.12
N TYR A 267 8.53 -8.40 2.85
CA TYR A 267 9.08 -8.09 1.54
C TYR A 267 10.58 -8.36 1.52
N GLN A 268 11.08 -9.16 0.57
CA GLN A 268 12.47 -9.64 0.59
C GLN A 268 13.51 -8.52 0.39
N HIS A 269 13.14 -7.44 -0.31
CA HIS A 269 14.04 -6.31 -0.55
C HIS A 269 13.84 -5.15 0.43
N ALA A 270 13.07 -5.34 1.50
CA ALA A 270 12.94 -4.30 2.53
C ALA A 270 14.28 -4.12 3.25
N THR A 271 14.64 -2.87 3.52
CA THR A 271 15.81 -2.54 4.33
C THR A 271 15.59 -2.93 5.79
N HIS A 272 14.35 -2.79 6.28
CA HIS A 272 13.95 -3.17 7.62
C HIS A 272 12.51 -3.68 7.64
N HIS A 273 12.25 -4.66 8.51
CA HIS A 273 10.90 -5.06 8.90
C HIS A 273 10.65 -4.71 10.37
N TYR A 274 9.65 -3.87 10.60
CA TYR A 274 9.19 -3.49 11.91
C TYR A 274 7.84 -4.16 12.19
N VAL A 275 7.70 -4.69 13.40
CA VAL A 275 6.41 -5.19 13.89
C VAL A 275 5.98 -4.40 15.11
N ILE A 276 4.77 -3.84 15.04
CA ILE A 276 4.14 -3.11 16.14
C ILE A 276 3.41 -4.12 17.04
N ASP A 277 3.93 -4.32 18.24
CA ASP A 277 3.41 -5.24 19.26
C ASP A 277 2.41 -4.52 20.19
N HIS A 278 1.29 -4.07 19.63
CA HIS A 278 0.23 -3.36 20.36
C HIS A 278 -1.16 -3.82 19.90
N PRO A 279 -2.17 -4.00 20.78
CA PRO A 279 -3.50 -4.48 20.38
C PRO A 279 -4.20 -3.66 19.29
N ASP A 280 -3.89 -2.37 19.20
CA ASP A 280 -4.43 -1.48 18.16
C ASP A 280 -3.72 -1.64 16.79
N SER A 281 -2.65 -2.43 16.69
CA SER A 281 -1.92 -2.68 15.43
C SER A 281 -2.65 -3.69 14.53
N THR A 282 -3.95 -3.48 14.37
CA THR A 282 -4.76 -4.17 13.37
C THR A 282 -4.63 -3.47 12.01
N HIS A 283 -5.07 -4.12 10.93
CA HIS A 283 -5.09 -3.53 9.59
C HIS A 283 -5.70 -2.12 9.56
N PHE A 284 -6.89 -1.95 10.15
CA PHE A 284 -7.55 -0.65 10.18
C PHE A 284 -6.94 0.30 11.20
N GLY A 285 -6.34 -0.21 12.28
CA GLY A 285 -5.62 0.63 13.24
C GLY A 285 -4.37 1.27 12.62
N THR A 286 -3.66 0.54 11.76
CA THR A 286 -2.49 1.05 11.02
C THR A 286 -2.85 1.93 9.82
N SER A 287 -4.14 2.10 9.52
CA SER A 287 -4.61 2.85 8.35
C SER A 287 -4.50 4.37 8.44
N GLY A 288 -3.96 4.94 9.52
CA GLY A 288 -3.89 6.40 9.69
C GLY A 288 -4.98 7.00 10.61
N VAL A 289 -5.91 6.18 11.09
CA VAL A 289 -7.04 6.62 11.93
C VAL A 289 -6.76 6.59 13.44
N ASN A 290 -5.80 5.77 13.88
CA ASN A 290 -5.42 5.61 15.28
C ASN A 290 -4.25 6.54 15.62
N LYS A 291 -4.43 7.38 16.65
CA LYS A 291 -3.46 8.40 17.06
C LYS A 291 -2.12 7.79 17.49
N ASP A 292 -2.16 6.67 18.21
CA ASP A 292 -0.98 6.04 18.80
C ASP A 292 -0.16 5.33 17.71
N MET A 293 -0.84 4.63 16.79
CA MET A 293 -0.20 4.07 15.60
C MET A 293 0.40 5.17 14.70
N ASN A 294 -0.26 6.32 14.58
CA ASN A 294 0.28 7.44 13.84
C ASN A 294 1.55 8.02 14.47
N ASN A 295 1.61 8.13 15.81
CA ASN A 295 2.85 8.55 16.49
C ASN A 295 3.97 7.56 16.17
N VAL A 296 3.66 6.26 16.16
CA VAL A 296 4.61 5.21 15.80
C VAL A 296 5.19 5.41 14.39
N PHE A 297 4.34 5.76 13.42
CA PHE A 297 4.77 6.03 12.05
C PHE A 297 5.59 7.32 11.92
N ILE A 298 5.28 8.35 12.70
CA ILE A 298 6.04 9.61 12.69
C ILE A 298 7.43 9.41 13.30
N ASP A 299 7.51 8.74 14.45
CA ASP A 299 8.78 8.43 15.12
C ASP A 299 9.69 7.62 14.17
N HIS A 300 9.12 6.72 13.36
CA HIS A 300 9.84 6.02 12.29
C HIS A 300 10.38 6.95 11.21
N LEU A 301 9.57 7.88 10.70
CA LEU A 301 9.99 8.84 9.68
C LEU A 301 11.09 9.79 10.18
N LYS A 302 11.09 10.12 11.48
CA LYS A 302 12.14 10.92 12.13
C LYS A 302 13.44 10.14 12.38
N GLY A 303 13.43 8.81 12.24
CA GLY A 303 14.57 7.96 12.57
C GLY A 303 14.74 7.71 14.08
N GLU A 304 13.70 7.97 14.88
CA GLU A 304 13.73 7.81 16.34
C GLU A 304 13.35 6.40 16.81
N VAL A 305 13.11 5.47 15.87
CA VAL A 305 12.89 4.04 16.15
C VAL A 305 14.25 3.40 16.44
N GLY A 306 14.71 3.52 17.68
CA GLY A 306 15.99 2.95 18.08
C GLY A 306 16.35 3.05 19.56
N GLU A 307 16.09 4.17 20.25
CA GLU A 307 16.76 4.37 21.55
C GLU A 307 15.91 4.86 22.73
N LYS A 308 14.73 5.49 22.55
CA LYS A 308 14.06 6.16 23.70
C LYS A 308 12.61 5.84 24.00
N LYS A 309 11.92 4.98 23.25
CA LYS A 309 10.55 4.51 23.63
C LYS A 309 10.40 3.00 23.46
N LYS A 310 10.99 2.27 24.40
CA LYS A 310 10.70 0.85 24.65
C LYS A 310 9.25 0.72 25.12
N LYS A 311 8.35 0.27 24.25
CA LYS A 311 7.21 -0.57 24.64
C LYS A 311 6.54 -1.34 23.50
N GLU A 312 6.70 -0.96 22.22
CA GLU A 312 5.87 -1.56 21.15
C GLU A 312 6.60 -1.93 19.85
N TYR A 313 7.92 -1.74 19.76
CA TYR A 313 8.70 -2.07 18.56
C TYR A 313 9.52 -3.34 18.76
N LYS A 314 9.44 -4.26 17.79
CA LYS A 314 10.51 -5.23 17.55
C LYS A 314 10.92 -5.14 16.09
N LYS A 315 12.22 -4.90 15.84
CA LYS A 315 12.82 -5.20 14.55
C LYS A 315 12.73 -6.72 14.38
N ALA A 316 12.04 -7.15 13.34
CA ALA A 316 11.79 -8.54 13.06
C ALA A 316 12.70 -8.93 11.88
N ALA A 317 13.94 -9.28 12.21
CA ALA A 317 15.06 -9.47 11.28
C ALA A 317 15.61 -8.16 10.69
#